data_AF-A0A2V6CAF7-F1
#
_entry.id   AF-A0A2V6CAF7-F1
#
_cell.length_a   1.000
_cell.length_b   1.000
_cell.length_c   1.000
_cell.angle_alpha   90.00
_cell.angle_beta   90.00
_cell.angle_gamma   90.00
#
_symmetry.space_group_name_H-M   'P 1'
#
loop_
_entity.id
_entity.type
_entity.pdbx_description
1 polymer ?
#
loop_
_entity_poly.entity_id
_entity_poly.type
_entity_poly.pdbx_seq_one_letter_code
_entity_poly.pdbx_strand_id
1 'polypeptide(L)'
;MNRQDAVRVVDRIFAKRAFVTFIAILLAALHAALAITATIEKSPTFDEPTHLTAGYSYWLKNDYRLDPENGNWPARWAALPLLLSRPSFPENAAWKQGDVGRVSERFLYGSGNNSDRVVLLGRSMMAVVGAGLCLLIFFCSNRLFGTIGGLISELLAVFDPNLLAHSALVTVDVA
;
A
#
# COMPACT_ATOMS: atom_id res chain seq x y z
N MET A 1 24.83 39.90 16.82
CA MET A 1 24.79 38.55 16.20
C MET A 1 25.31 38.68 14.78
N ASN A 2 26.45 38.05 14.45
CA ASN A 2 27.10 38.28 13.16
C ASN A 2 26.41 37.46 12.04
N ARG A 3 26.51 37.88 10.78
CA ARG A 3 25.85 37.22 9.64
C ARG A 3 26.23 35.74 9.52
N GLN A 4 27.46 35.40 9.90
CA GLN A 4 27.95 34.01 9.93
C GLN A 4 27.28 33.15 11.00
N ASP A 5 26.87 33.73 12.14
CA ASP A 5 26.20 33.00 13.22
C ASP A 5 24.75 32.68 12.84
N ALA A 6 24.07 33.61 12.17
CA ALA A 6 22.71 33.42 11.67
C ALA A 6 22.63 32.27 10.65
N VAL A 7 23.59 32.19 9.72
CA VAL A 7 23.68 31.10 8.73
C VAL A 7 23.88 29.75 9.42
N ARG A 8 24.82 29.65 10.38
CA ARG A 8 25.06 28.39 11.12
C ARG A 8 23.84 27.90 11.90
N VAL A 9 23.04 28.82 12.46
CA VAL A 9 21.80 28.47 13.19
C VAL A 9 20.76 27.92 12.22
N VAL A 10 20.57 28.57 11.07
CA VAL A 10 19.64 28.13 10.02
C VAL A 10 20.03 26.74 9.51
N ASP A 11 21.31 26.51 9.20
CA ASP A 11 21.82 25.22 8.74
C ASP A 11 21.57 24.11 9.75
N ARG A 12 21.78 24.37 11.05
CA ARG A 12 21.51 23.41 12.13
C ARG A 12 20.02 23.07 12.24
N ILE A 13 19.13 24.06 12.06
CA ILE A 13 17.68 23.84 12.10
C ILE A 13 17.25 22.97 10.92
N PHE A 14 17.74 23.26 9.71
CA PHE A 14 17.46 22.46 8.52
C PHE A 14 18.00 21.04 8.65
N ALA A 15 19.25 20.87 9.08
CA ALA A 15 19.85 19.56 9.31
C ALA A 15 19.07 18.73 10.33
N LYS A 16 18.63 19.36 11.43
CA LYS A 16 17.80 18.69 12.45
C LYS A 16 16.45 18.24 11.88
N ARG A 17 15.77 19.09 11.11
CA ARG A 17 14.49 18.74 10.47
C ARG A 17 14.66 17.61 9.46
N ALA A 18 15.68 17.70 8.60
CA ALA A 18 15.97 16.67 7.62
C ALA A 18 16.28 15.32 8.28
N PHE A 19 17.06 15.33 9.37
CA PHE A 19 17.37 14.14 10.14
C PHE A 19 16.12 13.49 10.75
N VAL A 20 15.22 14.28 11.33
CA VAL A 20 13.96 13.78 11.89
C VAL A 20 13.06 13.19 10.80
N THR A 21 12.91 13.89 9.66
CA THR A 21 12.13 13.38 8.53
C THR A 21 12.73 12.09 7.96
N PHE A 22 14.06 11.99 7.93
CA PHE A 22 14.74 10.77 7.51
C PHE A 22 14.43 9.58 8.43
N ILE A 23 14.44 9.79 9.76
CA ILE A 23 14.03 8.75 10.72
C ILE A 23 12.59 8.31 10.48
N ALA A 24 11.66 9.26 10.30
CA ALA A 24 10.25 8.93 10.02
C ALA A 24 10.11 8.10 8.75
N ILE A 25 10.80 8.48 7.66
CA ILE A 25 10.82 7.70 6.42
C ILE A 25 11.36 6.28 6.65
N LEU A 26 12.42 6.12 7.46
CA LEU A 26 12.95 4.79 7.79
C LEU A 26 11.95 3.94 8.59
N LEU A 27 11.22 4.55 9.54
CA LEU A 27 10.18 3.88 10.31
C LEU A 27 9.01 3.43 9.42
N ALA A 28 8.54 4.30 8.53
CA ALA A 28 7.51 3.96 7.56
C ALA A 28 7.97 2.87 6.57
N ALA A 29 9.22 2.92 6.12
CA ALA A 29 9.80 1.87 5.27
C ALA A 29 9.90 0.53 6.02
N LEU A 30 10.23 0.56 7.33
CA LEU A 30 10.21 -0.62 8.18
C LEU A 30 8.80 -1.21 8.29
N HIS A 31 7.76 -0.40 8.46
CA HIS A 31 6.36 -0.86 8.46
C HIS A 31 6.02 -1.60 7.16
N ALA A 32 6.33 -1.02 6.00
CA ALA A 32 6.09 -1.68 4.71
C ALA A 32 6.87 -3.01 4.59
N ALA A 33 8.14 -3.03 5.02
CA ALA A 33 8.95 -4.25 5.01
C ALA A 33 8.35 -5.34 5.90
N LEU A 34 7.87 -5.00 7.10
CA LEU A 34 7.20 -5.92 8.01
C LEU A 34 5.89 -6.45 7.39
N ALA A 35 5.06 -5.58 6.81
CA ALA A 35 3.80 -5.99 6.17
C ALA A 35 4.02 -6.96 5.00
N ILE A 36 4.98 -6.67 4.12
CA ILE A 36 5.31 -7.53 2.98
C ILE A 36 5.90 -8.85 3.45
N THR A 37 6.94 -8.82 4.30
CA THR A 37 7.62 -10.05 4.74
C THR A 37 6.68 -10.97 5.53
N ALA A 38 5.74 -10.41 6.30
CA ALA A 38 4.74 -11.18 7.04
C ALA A 38 3.76 -11.94 6.13
N THR A 39 3.72 -11.68 4.82
CA THR A 39 2.76 -12.28 3.89
C THR A 39 3.37 -13.06 2.73
N ILE A 40 4.70 -13.09 2.58
CA ILE A 40 5.38 -13.80 1.47
C ILE A 40 5.00 -15.28 1.44
N GLU A 41 4.89 -15.94 2.59
CA GLU A 41 4.58 -17.37 2.70
C GLU A 41 3.08 -17.65 2.92
N LYS A 42 2.23 -16.61 2.86
CA LYS A 42 0.78 -16.74 3.10
C LYS A 42 0.02 -16.84 1.79
N SER A 43 -0.88 -17.82 1.72
CA SER A 43 -1.86 -17.91 0.65
C SER A 43 -2.72 -16.64 0.54
N PRO A 44 -3.27 -16.34 -0.64
CA PRO A 44 -4.22 -15.24 -0.81
C PRO A 44 -5.49 -15.46 0.02
N THR A 45 -6.06 -14.40 0.58
CA THR A 45 -7.41 -14.44 1.16
C THR A 45 -8.47 -14.39 0.04
N PHE A 46 -9.75 -14.51 0.40
CA PHE A 46 -10.84 -14.53 -0.58
C PHE A 46 -10.96 -13.22 -1.38
N ASP A 47 -10.69 -12.09 -0.74
CA ASP A 47 -10.93 -10.76 -1.33
C ASP A 47 -9.77 -10.28 -2.20
N GLU A 48 -8.53 -10.71 -1.94
CA GLU A 48 -7.35 -10.23 -2.67
C GLU A 48 -7.41 -10.50 -4.18
N PRO A 49 -7.78 -11.71 -4.64
CA PRO A 49 -7.95 -11.98 -6.07
C PRO A 49 -9.05 -11.11 -6.68
N THR A 50 -10.13 -10.86 -5.94
CA THR A 50 -11.27 -10.05 -6.38
C THR A 50 -10.84 -8.61 -6.65
N HIS A 51 -10.25 -7.94 -5.66
CA HIS A 51 -9.80 -6.55 -5.80
C HIS A 51 -8.70 -6.39 -6.86
N LEU A 52 -7.76 -7.34 -6.95
CA LEU A 52 -6.70 -7.29 -7.98
C LEU A 52 -7.25 -7.48 -9.40
N THR A 53 -8.14 -8.45 -9.58
CA THR A 53 -8.73 -8.75 -10.89
C THR A 53 -9.63 -7.61 -11.36
N ALA A 54 -10.46 -7.08 -10.45
CA ALA A 54 -11.26 -5.90 -10.70
C ALA A 54 -10.39 -4.69 -11.05
N GLY A 55 -9.42 -4.35 -10.19
CA GLY A 55 -8.50 -3.24 -10.40
C GLY A 55 -7.74 -3.33 -11.72
N TYR A 56 -7.31 -4.52 -12.12
CA TYR A 56 -6.63 -4.73 -13.40
C TYR A 56 -7.59 -4.56 -14.58
N SER A 57 -8.83 -5.04 -14.48
CA SER A 57 -9.88 -4.79 -15.48
C SER A 57 -10.20 -3.29 -15.62
N TYR A 58 -10.14 -2.53 -14.52
CA TYR A 58 -10.38 -1.09 -14.52
C TYR A 58 -9.32 -0.35 -15.34
N TRP A 59 -8.08 -0.83 -15.29
CA TRP A 59 -6.99 -0.28 -16.10
C TRP A 59 -7.06 -0.74 -17.56
N LEU A 60 -7.27 -2.03 -17.80
CA LEU A 60 -7.21 -2.62 -19.14
C LEU A 60 -8.40 -2.25 -20.03
N LYS A 61 -9.60 -2.22 -19.45
CA LYS A 61 -10.86 -2.16 -20.19
C LYS A 61 -11.70 -0.93 -19.86
N ASN A 62 -11.30 -0.17 -18.83
CA ASN A 62 -12.10 0.94 -18.30
C ASN A 62 -13.55 0.50 -17.97
N ASP A 63 -13.67 -0.72 -17.42
CA ASP A 63 -14.94 -1.37 -17.12
C ASP A 63 -14.97 -1.75 -15.64
N TYR A 64 -15.98 -1.26 -14.91
CA TYR A 64 -16.01 -1.26 -13.44
C TYR A 64 -16.97 -2.30 -12.84
N ARG A 65 -17.35 -3.33 -13.63
CA ARG A 65 -18.44 -4.25 -13.26
C ARG A 65 -18.13 -5.27 -12.17
N LEU A 66 -16.85 -5.58 -11.92
CA LEU A 66 -16.48 -6.74 -11.10
C LEU A 66 -16.52 -6.45 -9.59
N ASP A 67 -16.24 -5.22 -9.18
CA ASP A 67 -16.17 -4.87 -7.76
C ASP A 67 -16.61 -3.41 -7.54
N PRO A 68 -17.86 -3.05 -7.94
CA PRO A 68 -18.35 -1.68 -7.86
C PRO A 68 -18.58 -1.18 -6.42
N GLU A 69 -18.78 -2.08 -5.46
CA GLU A 69 -19.13 -1.75 -4.07
C GLU A 69 -17.95 -1.23 -3.25
N ASN A 70 -16.73 -1.61 -3.61
CA ASN A 70 -15.50 -1.30 -2.86
C ASN A 70 -14.74 -0.07 -3.41
N GLY A 71 -15.31 0.60 -4.42
CA GLY A 71 -14.74 1.77 -5.05
C GLY A 71 -13.56 1.48 -5.98
N ASN A 72 -13.18 2.49 -6.78
CA ASN A 72 -12.23 2.30 -7.87
C ASN A 72 -10.77 2.51 -7.48
N TRP A 73 -10.52 3.37 -6.49
CA TRP A 73 -9.15 3.79 -6.15
C TRP A 73 -8.31 2.67 -5.54
N PRO A 74 -8.76 1.94 -4.49
CA PRO A 74 -7.94 0.91 -3.85
C PRO A 74 -7.57 -0.21 -4.83
N ALA A 75 -8.56 -0.69 -5.60
CA ALA A 75 -8.37 -1.73 -6.60
C ALA A 75 -7.36 -1.30 -7.69
N ARG A 76 -7.48 -0.06 -8.21
CA ARG A 76 -6.53 0.46 -9.21
C ARG A 76 -5.12 0.62 -8.64
N TRP A 77 -5.00 1.10 -7.41
CA TRP A 77 -3.73 1.25 -6.73
C TRP A 77 -3.04 -0.10 -6.55
N ALA A 78 -3.75 -1.08 -6.00
CA ALA A 78 -3.25 -2.44 -5.81
C ALA A 78 -2.82 -3.11 -7.12
N ALA A 79 -3.61 -2.93 -8.19
CA ALA A 79 -3.33 -3.54 -9.49
C ALA A 79 -2.32 -2.76 -10.37
N LEU A 80 -1.81 -1.60 -9.92
CA LEU A 80 -0.93 -0.75 -10.73
C LEU A 80 0.33 -1.49 -11.26
N PRO A 81 1.04 -2.31 -10.45
CA PRO A 81 2.21 -3.04 -10.94
C PRO A 81 1.87 -4.09 -12.01
N LEU A 82 0.60 -4.52 -12.11
CA LEU A 82 0.15 -5.47 -13.10
C LEU A 82 0.18 -4.90 -14.53
N LEU A 83 0.23 -3.58 -14.69
CA LEU A 83 0.45 -2.94 -15.99
C LEU A 83 1.86 -3.21 -16.55
N LEU A 84 2.82 -3.46 -15.67
CA LEU A 84 4.19 -3.82 -16.02
C LEU A 84 4.36 -5.32 -16.21
N SER A 85 3.79 -6.14 -15.31
CA SER A 85 3.89 -7.61 -15.40
C SER A 85 2.95 -8.24 -16.42
N ARG A 86 1.90 -7.53 -16.82
CA ARG A 86 0.91 -7.89 -17.86
C ARG A 86 0.40 -9.33 -17.75
N PRO A 87 -0.18 -9.74 -16.59
CA PRO A 87 -0.79 -11.04 -16.47
C PRO A 87 -1.93 -11.21 -17.50
N SER A 88 -2.17 -12.45 -17.90
CA SER A 88 -3.22 -12.83 -18.84
C SER A 88 -4.59 -12.63 -18.19
N PHE A 89 -5.44 -11.79 -18.80
CA PHE A 89 -6.78 -11.52 -18.28
C PHE A 89 -7.83 -12.45 -18.93
N PRO A 90 -8.65 -13.17 -18.15
CA PRO A 90 -9.59 -14.16 -18.70
C PRO A 90 -10.89 -13.52 -19.22
N GLU A 91 -10.92 -13.18 -20.51
CA GLU A 91 -12.12 -12.67 -21.21
C GLU A 91 -13.12 -13.80 -21.56
N ASN A 92 -13.77 -14.35 -20.54
CA ASN A 92 -14.66 -15.51 -20.67
C ASN A 92 -16.15 -15.16 -20.44
N ALA A 93 -17.02 -16.18 -20.42
CA ALA A 93 -18.44 -16.00 -20.14
C ALA A 93 -18.72 -15.39 -18.75
N ALA A 94 -17.90 -15.72 -17.73
CA ALA A 94 -18.02 -15.17 -16.39
C ALA A 94 -17.73 -13.66 -16.36
N TRP A 95 -16.73 -13.21 -17.14
CA TRP A 95 -16.46 -11.77 -17.33
C TRP A 95 -17.67 -11.05 -17.93
N LYS A 96 -18.29 -11.63 -18.97
CA LYS A 96 -19.50 -11.05 -19.58
C LYS A 96 -20.67 -10.96 -18.60
N GLN A 97 -20.77 -11.91 -17.68
CA GLN A 97 -21.81 -11.97 -16.64
C GLN A 97 -21.49 -11.12 -15.40
N GLY A 98 -20.29 -10.56 -15.28
CA GLY A 98 -19.86 -9.84 -14.07
C GLY A 98 -19.62 -10.75 -12.86
N ASP A 99 -19.40 -12.05 -13.06
CA ASP A 99 -19.13 -13.01 -11.98
C ASP A 99 -17.68 -12.88 -11.51
N VAL A 100 -17.47 -11.99 -10.53
CA VAL A 100 -16.14 -11.66 -10.02
C VAL A 100 -15.41 -12.85 -9.40
N GLY A 101 -16.12 -13.72 -8.69
CA GLY A 101 -15.49 -14.90 -8.07
C GLY A 101 -14.86 -15.80 -9.12
N ARG A 102 -15.62 -16.15 -10.17
CA ARG A 102 -15.12 -17.05 -11.23
C ARG A 102 -14.10 -16.38 -12.14
N VAL A 103 -14.22 -15.08 -12.39
CA VAL A 103 -13.21 -14.33 -13.16
C VAL A 103 -11.88 -14.28 -12.40
N SER A 104 -11.93 -13.99 -11.09
CA SER A 104 -10.75 -13.87 -10.23
C SER A 104 -10.05 -15.21 -10.02
N GLU A 105 -10.81 -16.29 -9.80
CA GLU A 105 -10.28 -17.65 -9.72
C GLU A 105 -9.51 -18.02 -11.00
N ARG A 106 -10.12 -17.77 -12.18
CA ARG A 106 -9.45 -18.04 -13.46
C ARG A 106 -8.29 -17.10 -13.73
N PHE A 107 -8.34 -15.85 -13.28
CA PHE A 107 -7.25 -14.91 -13.43
C PHE A 107 -6.02 -15.38 -12.66
N LEU A 108 -6.19 -15.79 -11.41
CA LEU A 108 -5.09 -16.23 -10.56
C LEU A 108 -4.57 -17.62 -10.93
N TYR A 109 -5.46 -18.58 -11.17
CA TYR A 109 -5.10 -20.01 -11.26
C TYR A 109 -5.34 -20.63 -12.65
N GLY A 110 -6.23 -20.06 -13.46
CA GLY A 110 -6.65 -20.65 -14.74
C GLY A 110 -6.00 -20.06 -15.99
N SER A 111 -5.29 -18.94 -15.87
CA SER A 111 -4.79 -18.16 -17.03
C SER A 111 -3.28 -18.28 -17.25
N GLY A 112 -2.61 -19.22 -16.55
CA GLY A 112 -1.16 -19.39 -16.61
C GLY A 112 -0.35 -18.29 -15.91
N ASN A 113 -1.02 -17.48 -15.08
CA ASN A 113 -0.37 -16.44 -14.29
C ASN A 113 0.35 -17.05 -13.08
N ASN A 114 1.44 -16.42 -12.66
CA ASN A 114 2.04 -16.74 -11.37
C ASN A 114 1.23 -16.04 -10.27
N SER A 115 0.39 -16.81 -9.58
CA SER A 115 -0.51 -16.32 -8.52
C SER A 115 0.25 -15.57 -7.43
N ASP A 116 1.35 -16.14 -6.97
CA ASP A 116 2.13 -15.61 -5.84
C ASP A 116 2.73 -14.25 -6.21
N ARG A 117 3.25 -14.13 -7.44
CA ARG A 117 3.79 -12.86 -7.94
C ARG A 117 2.70 -11.80 -8.09
N VAL A 118 1.53 -12.17 -8.63
CA VAL A 118 0.41 -11.22 -8.81
C VAL A 118 -0.05 -10.68 -7.45
N VAL A 119 -0.22 -11.55 -6.48
CA VAL A 119 -0.67 -11.17 -5.13
C VAL A 119 0.41 -10.39 -4.38
N LEU A 120 1.67 -10.81 -4.45
CA LEU A 120 2.79 -10.10 -3.81
C LEU A 120 2.93 -8.66 -4.33
N LEU A 121 2.77 -8.46 -5.64
CA LEU A 121 2.78 -7.12 -6.23
C LEU A 121 1.63 -6.26 -5.68
N GLY A 122 0.43 -6.84 -5.54
CA GLY A 122 -0.72 -6.18 -4.93
C GLY A 122 -0.47 -5.79 -3.48
N ARG A 123 -0.06 -6.75 -2.65
CA ARG A 123 0.26 -6.55 -1.22
C ARG A 123 1.33 -5.48 -1.02
N SER A 124 2.33 -5.43 -1.91
CA SER A 124 3.37 -4.41 -1.87
C SER A 124 2.81 -2.99 -2.04
N MET A 125 1.78 -2.82 -2.87
CA MET A 125 1.14 -1.52 -3.04
C MET A 125 0.34 -1.11 -1.80
N MET A 126 -0.33 -2.05 -1.14
CA MET A 126 -1.06 -1.76 0.11
C MET A 126 -0.12 -1.45 1.27
N ALA A 127 1.04 -2.11 1.32
CA ALA A 127 2.09 -1.81 2.28
C ALA A 127 2.62 -0.37 2.13
N VAL A 128 2.66 0.16 0.89
CA VAL A 128 2.99 1.58 0.64
C VAL A 128 1.91 2.52 1.20
N VAL A 129 0.63 2.16 1.12
CA VAL A 129 -0.45 2.95 1.74
C VAL A 129 -0.31 2.95 3.25
N GLY A 130 -0.08 1.79 3.87
CA GLY A 130 0.16 1.68 5.32
C GLY A 130 1.37 2.50 5.79
N ALA A 131 2.48 2.49 5.04
CA ALA A 131 3.63 3.34 5.31
C ALA A 131 3.28 4.84 5.19
N GLY A 132 2.49 5.22 4.18
CA GLY A 132 1.97 6.58 4.03
C GLY A 132 1.12 7.01 5.23
N LEU A 133 0.28 6.11 5.76
CA LEU A 133 -0.51 6.36 6.97
C LEU A 133 0.38 6.55 8.21
N CYS A 134 1.43 5.75 8.37
CA CYS A 134 2.41 5.93 9.46
C CYS A 134 3.08 7.31 9.40
N LEU A 135 3.48 7.76 8.19
CA LEU A 135 4.01 9.10 7.99
C LEU A 135 2.99 10.19 8.30
N LEU A 136 1.72 9.99 7.93
CA LEU A 136 0.65 10.93 8.23
C LEU A 136 0.47 11.07 9.76
N ILE A 137 0.51 9.95 10.49
CA ILE A 137 0.47 9.95 11.96
C ILE A 137 1.65 10.74 12.53
N PHE A 138 2.87 10.52 12.01
CA PHE A 138 4.04 11.31 12.40
C PHE A 138 3.81 12.82 12.20
N PHE A 139 3.39 13.25 11.01
CA PHE A 139 3.21 14.67 10.71
C PHE A 139 2.12 15.32 11.57
N CYS A 140 1.00 14.62 11.77
CA CYS A 140 -0.09 15.07 12.64
C CYS A 140 0.37 15.20 14.09
N SER A 141 0.98 14.15 14.65
CA SER A 141 1.47 14.14 16.03
C SER A 141 2.63 15.13 16.24
N ASN A 142 3.52 15.30 15.27
CA ASN A 142 4.60 16.28 15.35
C ASN A 142 4.07 17.71 15.41
N ARG A 143 2.94 18.00 14.76
CA ARG A 143 2.29 19.32 14.84
C ARG A 143 1.66 19.59 16.21
N LEU A 144 1.18 18.55 16.89
CA LEU A 144 0.46 18.67 18.17
C LEU A 144 1.39 18.55 19.39
N PHE A 145 2.36 17.65 19.34
CA PHE A 145 3.17 17.22 20.49
C PHE A 145 4.69 17.41 20.26
N GLY A 146 5.06 18.01 19.13
CA GLY A 146 6.46 18.18 18.72
C GLY A 146 7.13 16.88 18.28
N THR A 147 8.42 16.95 18.00
CA THR A 147 9.19 15.88 17.36
C THR A 147 9.17 14.55 18.12
N ILE A 148 9.33 14.59 19.44
CA ILE A 148 9.35 13.37 20.25
C ILE A 148 7.97 12.70 20.23
N GLY A 149 6.90 13.48 20.40
CA GLY A 149 5.53 12.95 20.31
C GLY A 149 5.23 12.38 18.92
N GLY A 150 5.66 13.06 17.86
CA GLY A 150 5.56 12.58 16.48
C GLY A 150 6.21 11.20 16.29
N LEU A 151 7.48 11.07 16.68
CA LEU A 151 8.23 9.82 16.54
C LEU A 151 7.69 8.69 17.42
N ILE A 152 7.23 8.98 18.64
CA ILE A 152 6.61 7.98 19.51
C ILE A 152 5.29 7.48 18.91
N SER A 153 4.43 8.39 18.42
CA SER A 153 3.17 8.00 17.78
C SER A 153 3.40 7.14 16.53
N GLU A 154 4.36 7.52 15.69
CA GLU A 154 4.72 6.73 14.50
C GLU A 154 5.29 5.37 14.89
N LEU A 155 6.20 5.30 15.87
CA LEU A 155 6.75 4.04 16.35
C LEU A 155 5.64 3.09 16.82
N LEU A 156 4.66 3.59 17.57
CA LEU A 156 3.51 2.80 18.01
C LEU A 156 2.67 2.32 16.81
N ALA A 157 2.45 3.18 15.82
CA ALA A 157 1.70 2.82 14.61
C ALA A 157 2.42 1.78 13.74
N VAL A 158 3.75 1.88 13.60
CA VAL A 158 4.58 0.95 12.82
C VAL A 158 4.45 -0.48 13.33
N PHE A 159 4.39 -0.65 14.66
CA PHE A 159 4.29 -1.94 15.33
C PHE A 159 2.85 -2.31 15.75
N ASP A 160 1.85 -1.51 15.38
CA ASP A 160 0.46 -1.83 15.68
C ASP A 160 0.02 -3.06 14.84
N PRO A 161 -0.49 -4.12 15.50
CA PRO A 161 -0.84 -5.35 14.79
C PRO A 161 -2.02 -5.17 13.83
N ASN A 162 -2.96 -4.23 14.10
CA ASN A 162 -4.08 -4.00 13.20
C ASN A 162 -3.61 -3.28 11.94
N LEU A 163 -2.80 -2.23 12.08
CA LEU A 163 -2.23 -1.52 10.94
C LEU A 163 -1.36 -2.44 10.09
N LEU A 164 -0.54 -3.31 10.71
CA LEU A 164 0.23 -4.32 9.98
C LEU A 164 -0.68 -5.33 9.27
N ALA A 165 -1.76 -5.79 9.90
CA ALA A 165 -2.67 -6.75 9.28
C ALA A 165 -3.38 -6.17 8.05
N HIS A 166 -3.92 -4.95 8.16
CA HIS A 166 -4.67 -4.30 7.08
C HIS A 166 -3.79 -3.68 5.98
N SER A 167 -2.52 -3.37 6.27
CA SER A 167 -1.57 -2.91 5.23
C SER A 167 -0.92 -4.05 4.45
N ALA A 168 -0.96 -5.28 4.99
CA ALA A 168 -0.28 -6.43 4.40
C ALA A 168 -1.11 -7.19 3.35
N LEU A 169 -2.43 -6.99 3.32
CA LEU A 169 -3.36 -7.66 2.42
C LEU A 169 -3.95 -6.69 1.40
N VAL A 170 -4.37 -7.21 0.24
CA VAL A 170 -5.15 -6.43 -0.72
C VAL A 170 -6.60 -6.34 -0.26
N THR A 171 -6.88 -5.41 0.65
CA THR A 171 -8.24 -5.02 1.07
C THR A 171 -8.42 -3.50 0.97
N VAL A 172 -9.64 -3.02 1.21
CA VAL A 172 -9.95 -1.58 1.18
C VAL A 172 -9.76 -0.86 2.51
N ASP A 173 -9.47 -1.56 3.61
CA ASP A 173 -9.56 -0.98 4.95
C ASP A 173 -8.50 0.09 5.24
N VAL A 174 -7.30 -0.05 4.66
CA VAL A 174 -6.20 0.90 4.84
C VAL A 174 -6.24 2.07 3.85
N ALA A 175 -7.17 2.01 2.88
CA ALA A 175 -7.20 2.82 1.67
C ALA A 175 -8.22 3.97 1.72
#